data_AF-A0A4P5SX55-F1
#
_entry.id   AF-A0A4P5SX55-F1
#
_cell.length_a   1.000
_cell.length_b   1.000
_cell.length_c   1.000
_cell.angle_alpha   90.00
_cell.angle_beta   90.00
_cell.angle_gamma   90.00
#
_symmetry.space_group_name_H-M   'P 1'
#
loop_
_entity.id
_entity.type
_entity.pdbx_description
1 polymer ?
#
loop_
_entity_poly.entity_id
_entity_poly.type
_entity_poly.pdbx_seq_one_letter_code
_entity_poly.pdbx_strand_id
1 'polypeptide(L)'
;MTTAHFYHATEVKPRVSIEEYLEREFYAETKSEYINGEIVPLWGTTTDQSGHVVAMAGASIDHLTIASNLMGEIYASLRGKECRVYASDLCVKAEECESYF
;
A
#
# COMPACT_ATOMS: atom_id res chain seq x y z
N MET A 1 -6.75 34.80 -3.78
CA MET A 1 -6.01 34.43 -5.00
C MET A 1 -5.45 33.04 -4.76
N THR A 2 -6.01 32.03 -5.41
CA THR A 2 -5.73 30.61 -5.16
C THR A 2 -4.54 30.18 -6.01
N THR A 3 -3.39 29.93 -5.37
CA THR A 3 -2.22 29.39 -6.06
C THR A 3 -2.39 27.87 -6.15
N ALA A 4 -2.64 27.36 -7.35
CA ALA A 4 -2.57 25.94 -7.62
C ALA A 4 -1.09 25.52 -7.60
N HIS A 5 -0.68 24.78 -6.57
CA HIS A 5 0.62 24.12 -6.56
C HIS A 5 0.52 22.87 -7.43
N PHE A 6 0.91 23.00 -8.68
CA PHE A 6 1.16 21.84 -9.55
C PHE A 6 2.44 21.15 -9.06
N TYR A 7 2.31 19.98 -8.44
CA TYR A 7 3.44 19.11 -8.13
C TYR A 7 4.15 18.73 -9.45
N HIS A 8 5.41 19.16 -9.59
CA HIS A 8 6.27 18.78 -10.70
C HIS A 8 6.67 17.30 -10.55
N ALA A 9 6.17 16.45 -11.44
CA ALA A 9 6.59 15.06 -11.58
C ALA A 9 7.94 14.97 -12.32
N THR A 10 9.02 15.52 -11.74
CA THR A 10 10.36 15.51 -12.35
C THR A 10 11.48 15.10 -11.38
N GLU A 11 11.14 14.48 -10.25
CA GLU A 11 12.17 13.93 -9.35
C GLU A 11 12.55 12.53 -9.82
N VAL A 12 13.83 12.32 -10.14
CA VAL A 12 14.38 11.00 -10.49
C VAL A 12 14.36 10.18 -9.21
N LYS A 13 13.35 9.31 -9.06
CA LYS A 13 13.30 8.38 -7.94
C LYS A 13 14.43 7.37 -8.06
N PRO A 14 15.22 7.13 -7.00
CA PRO A 14 16.27 6.12 -7.02
C PRO A 14 15.65 4.74 -7.28
N ARG A 15 16.24 4.02 -8.22
CA ARG A 15 15.84 2.65 -8.55
C ARG A 15 16.43 1.71 -7.50
N VAL A 16 15.59 0.93 -6.84
CA VAL A 16 15.94 -0.01 -5.77
C VAL A 16 15.90 -1.42 -6.33
N SER A 17 16.80 -2.32 -5.92
CA SER A 17 16.71 -3.74 -6.31
C SER A 17 15.60 -4.45 -5.52
N ILE A 18 15.17 -5.62 -5.98
CA ILE A 18 14.18 -6.43 -5.26
C ILE A 18 14.72 -6.86 -3.88
N GLU A 19 15.98 -7.28 -3.81
CA GLU A 19 16.62 -7.72 -2.57
C GLU A 19 16.69 -6.59 -1.56
N GLU A 20 17.09 -5.40 -2.02
CA GLU A 20 17.16 -4.21 -1.18
C GLU A 20 15.75 -3.78 -0.70
N TYR A 21 14.74 -3.87 -1.56
CA TYR A 21 13.36 -3.64 -1.16
C TYR A 21 12.89 -4.64 -0.09
N LEU A 22 13.10 -5.94 -0.29
CA LEU A 22 12.67 -6.97 0.66
C LEU A 22 13.38 -6.88 2.01
N GLU A 23 14.67 -6.50 2.02
CA GLU A 23 15.40 -6.24 3.27
C GLU A 23 14.82 -5.04 4.02
N ARG A 24 14.47 -3.96 3.31
CA ARG A 24 13.83 -2.77 3.89
C ARG A 24 12.44 -3.09 4.45
N GLU A 25 11.61 -3.79 3.69
CA GLU A 25 10.25 -4.14 4.10
C GLU A 25 10.21 -5.00 5.36
N PHE A 26 11.23 -5.85 5.59
CA PHE A 26 11.31 -6.64 6.82
C PHE A 26 11.38 -5.80 8.10
N TYR A 27 11.96 -4.60 8.03
CA TYR A 27 12.10 -3.68 9.17
C TYR A 27 11.20 -2.44 9.06
N ALA A 28 10.34 -2.36 8.05
CA ALA A 28 9.56 -1.17 7.77
C ALA A 28 8.44 -0.97 8.79
N GLU A 29 8.32 0.25 9.33
CA GLU A 29 7.21 0.64 10.20
C GLU A 29 5.92 0.92 9.42
N THR A 30 6.06 1.20 8.12
CA THR A 30 4.94 1.56 7.23
C THR A 30 4.96 0.70 5.99
N LYS A 31 3.79 0.24 5.55
CA LYS A 31 3.65 -0.55 4.33
C LYS A 31 4.01 0.27 3.09
N SER A 32 4.75 -0.34 2.17
CA SER A 32 4.99 0.18 0.83
C SER A 32 4.73 -0.89 -0.24
N GLU A 33 4.57 -0.46 -1.48
CA GLU A 33 4.57 -1.32 -2.66
C GLU A 33 5.88 -1.11 -3.43
N TYR A 34 6.32 -2.14 -4.14
CA TYR A 34 7.42 -2.03 -5.08
C TYR A 34 6.86 -2.10 -6.49
N ILE A 35 7.10 -1.08 -7.30
CA ILE A 35 6.61 -1.02 -8.68
C ILE A 35 7.79 -0.77 -9.61
N ASN A 36 8.22 -1.82 -10.30
CA ASN A 36 9.26 -1.79 -11.32
C ASN A 36 10.55 -1.09 -10.86
N GLY A 37 11.02 -1.24 -9.62
CA GLY A 37 12.22 -0.54 -9.14
C GLY A 37 11.95 0.70 -8.28
N GLU A 38 10.70 1.09 -8.09
CA GLU A 38 10.32 2.21 -7.22
C GLU A 38 9.62 1.71 -5.95
N ILE A 39 9.96 2.30 -4.81
CA ILE A 39 9.20 2.14 -3.56
C ILE A 39 8.07 3.18 -3.55
N VAL A 40 6.83 2.72 -3.38
CA VAL A 40 5.61 3.52 -3.36
C VAL A 40 4.97 3.39 -1.98
N PRO A 41 4.98 4.44 -1.13
CA PRO A 41 4.34 4.35 0.17
C PRO A 41 2.82 4.23 0.02
N LEU A 42 2.19 3.32 0.79
CA LEU A 42 0.74 3.14 0.80
C LEU A 42 0.00 4.12 1.71
N TRP A 43 0.73 4.84 2.55
CA TRP A 43 0.17 5.92 3.35
C TRP A 43 0.19 7.21 2.52
N GLY A 44 -0.98 7.84 2.36
CA GLY A 44 -1.04 9.19 1.83
C GLY A 44 -0.39 10.15 2.82
N THR A 45 0.59 10.94 2.38
CA THR A 45 1.00 12.18 3.04
C THR A 45 -0.19 13.14 2.99
N THR A 46 -1.12 13.00 3.93
CA THR A 46 -2.01 14.13 4.20
C THR A 46 -1.20 15.06 5.09
N THR A 47 -0.88 16.24 4.57
CA THR A 47 -0.35 17.31 5.39
C THR A 47 -1.51 18.09 5.98
N ASP A 48 -1.44 18.42 7.27
CA ASP A 48 -2.32 19.45 7.80
C ASP A 48 -1.99 20.82 7.16
N GLN A 49 -2.79 21.85 7.44
CA GLN A 49 -2.53 23.20 6.93
C GLN A 49 -1.17 23.79 7.35
N SER A 50 -0.46 23.18 8.31
CA SER A 50 0.89 23.58 8.74
C SER A 50 2.00 22.86 7.98
N GLY A 51 1.66 21.92 7.11
CA GLY A 51 2.63 21.07 6.42
C GLY A 51 3.12 19.90 7.29
N HIS A 52 2.49 19.64 8.43
CA HIS A 52 2.83 18.49 9.26
C HIS A 52 2.25 17.23 8.62
N VAL A 53 3.11 16.22 8.44
CA VAL A 53 2.67 14.90 7.95
C VAL A 53 1.76 14.30 9.01
N VAL A 54 0.44 14.28 8.76
CA VAL A 54 -0.49 13.48 9.56
C VAL A 54 -0.56 12.11 8.91
N ALA A 55 0.20 11.17 9.46
CA ALA A 55 0.11 9.78 9.06
C ALA A 55 -1.33 9.30 9.27
N MET A 56 -2.00 8.86 8.20
CA MET A 56 -3.19 8.01 8.34
C MET A 56 -2.74 6.58 8.67
N ALA A 57 -2.00 6.45 9.78
CA ALA A 57 -1.65 5.15 10.32
C ALA A 57 -2.93 4.55 10.91
N GLY A 58 -3.51 3.59 10.21
CA GLY A 58 -4.66 2.80 10.68
C GLY A 58 -5.95 3.06 9.90
N ALA A 59 -6.65 1.98 9.59
CA ALA A 59 -8.00 2.01 9.05
C ALA A 59 -9.01 2.46 10.11
N SER A 60 -10.05 3.21 9.69
CA SER A 60 -11.19 3.52 10.57
C SER A 60 -11.97 2.25 10.93
N ILE A 61 -12.71 2.28 12.03
CA ILE A 61 -13.61 1.18 12.42
C ILE A 61 -14.61 0.87 11.29
N ASP A 62 -15.15 1.89 10.63
CA ASP A 62 -16.07 1.73 9.51
C ASP A 62 -15.40 1.03 8.32
N HIS A 63 -14.16 1.43 7.99
CA HIS A 63 -13.38 0.76 6.94
C HIS A 63 -13.13 -0.71 7.28
N LEU A 64 -12.68 -0.99 8.52
CA LEU A 64 -12.45 -2.35 8.98
C LEU A 64 -13.71 -3.19 9.00
N THR A 65 -14.85 -2.60 9.35
CA THR A 65 -16.16 -3.28 9.37
C THR A 65 -16.56 -3.69 7.96
N ILE A 66 -16.48 -2.77 6.99
CA ILE A 66 -16.82 -3.05 5.59
C ILE A 66 -15.87 -4.11 5.01
N ALA A 67 -14.56 -3.94 5.19
CA ALA A 67 -13.55 -4.87 4.68
C ALA A 67 -13.72 -6.28 5.28
N SER A 68 -13.98 -6.36 6.59
CA SER A 68 -14.15 -7.65 7.29
C SER A 68 -15.45 -8.36 6.89
N ASN A 69 -16.55 -7.63 6.72
CA ASN A 69 -17.81 -8.19 6.21
C ASN A 69 -17.62 -8.78 4.81
N LEU A 70 -16.98 -8.03 3.91
CA LEU A 70 -16.69 -8.49 2.56
C LEU A 70 -15.80 -9.74 2.57
N MET A 71 -14.74 -9.74 3.38
CA MET A 71 -13.85 -10.90 3.52
C MET A 71 -14.59 -12.13 4.04
N GLY A 72 -15.50 -11.97 5.01
CA GLY A 72 -16.32 -13.04 5.54
C GLY A 72 -17.21 -13.69 4.48
N GLU A 73 -17.88 -12.89 3.66
CA GLU A 73 -18.71 -13.37 2.54
C GLU A 73 -17.88 -14.11 1.49
N ILE A 74 -16.73 -13.56 1.11
CA ILE A 74 -15.83 -14.21 0.16
C ILE A 74 -15.32 -15.54 0.74
N TYR A 75 -14.85 -15.55 1.99
CA TYR A 75 -14.38 -16.75 2.67
C TYR A 75 -15.46 -17.84 2.69
N ALA A 76 -16.69 -17.49 3.05
CA ALA A 76 -17.82 -18.43 3.05
C ALA A 76 -18.08 -19.00 1.65
N SER A 77 -18.05 -18.16 0.61
CA SER A 77 -18.26 -18.56 -0.78
C SER A 77 -17.17 -19.48 -1.36
N LEU A 78 -15.96 -19.45 -0.77
CA LEU A 78 -14.81 -20.25 -1.18
C LEU A 78 -14.67 -21.57 -0.42
N ARG A 79 -15.52 -21.83 0.58
CA ARG A 79 -15.46 -23.07 1.38
C ARG A 79 -15.57 -24.31 0.50
N GLY A 80 -14.60 -25.22 0.64
CA GLY A 80 -14.52 -26.46 -0.15
C GLY A 80 -13.91 -26.31 -1.55
N LYS A 81 -13.45 -25.10 -1.92
CA LYS A 81 -12.69 -24.84 -3.16
C LYS A 81 -11.20 -24.73 -2.85
N GLU A 82 -10.37 -24.75 -3.89
CA GLU A 82 -8.92 -24.62 -3.77
C GLU A 82 -8.45 -23.17 -3.53
N CYS A 83 -9.35 -22.19 -3.68
CA CYS A 83 -9.04 -20.78 -3.49
C CYS A 83 -9.06 -20.36 -2.01
N ARG A 84 -8.19 -19.39 -1.66
CA ARG A 84 -8.12 -18.77 -0.33
C ARG A 84 -8.21 -17.25 -0.48
N VAL A 85 -8.83 -16.59 0.50
CA VAL A 85 -8.89 -15.13 0.59
C VAL A 85 -7.91 -14.65 1.66
N TYR A 86 -7.22 -13.56 1.39
CA TYR A 86 -6.29 -12.90 2.31
C TYR A 86 -6.64 -11.41 2.42
N ALA A 87 -6.20 -10.78 3.51
CA ALA A 87 -6.27 -9.33 3.68
C ALA A 87 -5.31 -8.61 2.74
N SER A 88 -5.50 -7.30 2.58
CA SER A 88 -4.63 -6.43 1.78
C SER A 88 -3.20 -6.32 2.29
N ASP A 89 -2.90 -6.79 3.50
CA ASP A 89 -1.58 -6.65 4.13
C ASP A 89 -0.61 -7.75 3.72
N LEU A 90 -1.08 -8.77 2.99
CA LEU A 90 -0.20 -9.80 2.44
C LEU A 90 0.63 -9.23 1.30
N CYS A 91 1.96 -9.27 1.43
CA CYS A 91 2.88 -8.93 0.35
C CYS A 91 2.84 -10.02 -0.73
N VAL A 92 2.47 -9.66 -1.97
CA VAL A 92 2.36 -10.56 -3.12
C VAL A 92 3.27 -10.12 -4.25
N LYS A 93 4.03 -11.06 -4.81
CA LYS A 93 4.78 -10.85 -6.05
C LYS A 93 3.86 -11.03 -7.25
N ALA A 94 3.78 -10.04 -8.12
CA ALA A 94 3.15 -10.23 -9.43
C ALA A 94 4.12 -10.96 -10.37
N GLU A 95 3.67 -12.00 -11.07
CA GLU A 95 4.58 -12.77 -11.96
C GLU A 95 4.91 -12.03 -13.25
N GLU A 96 3.97 -11.24 -13.77
CA GLU A 96 4.11 -10.54 -15.06
C GLU A 96 4.93 -9.24 -14.98
N CYS A 97 5.26 -8.76 -13.78
CA CYS A 97 6.06 -7.57 -13.57
C CYS A 97 6.97 -7.70 -12.35
N GLU A 98 8.09 -6.97 -12.32
CA GLU A 98 8.92 -6.89 -11.11
C GLU A 98 8.25 -5.95 -10.11
N SER A 99 7.15 -6.41 -9.51
CA SER A 99 6.34 -5.64 -8.57
C SER A 99 5.87 -6.49 -7.38
N TYR A 100 5.80 -5.85 -6.22
CA TYR A 100 5.29 -6.41 -4.97
C TYR A 100 4.22 -5.46 -4.40
N PHE A 101 3.09 -6.02 -3.97
CA PHE A 101 1.93 -5.28 -3.45
C PHE A 101 1.54 -5.77 -2.05
#